data_AF-A0A0E3Q4Y8-F1
#
_entry.id   AF-A0A0E3Q4Y8-F1
#
_cell.length_a   1.000
_cell.length_b   1.000
_cell.length_c   1.000
_cell.angle_alpha   90.00
_cell.angle_beta   90.00
_cell.angle_gamma   90.00
#
_symmetry.space_group_name_H-M   'P 1'
#
loop_
_entity.id
_entity.type
_entity.pdbx_description
1 polymer ?
#
loop_
_entity_poly.entity_id
_entity_poly.type
_entity_poly.pdbx_seq_one_letter_code
_entity_poly.pdbx_strand_id
1 'polypeptide(L)'
;MKTYNSKNLVEDDFKLLNDHLLVPVGPVYHHKDENIRVHVFLAMIGLLFYRYLAWEAKIYGFSMKQLIEKLSEIKIAVVQEKESKKSKIIVEEMDTKQASLFSFLNMEKYLPS
;
A
#
# COMPACT_ATOMS: atom_id res chain seq x y z
N MET A 1 13.78 -22.77 -19.24
CA MET A 1 14.05 -22.07 -17.97
C MET A 1 12.85 -21.23 -17.49
N LYS A 2 11.66 -21.82 -17.28
CA LYS A 2 10.47 -21.07 -16.77
C LYS A 2 10.12 -21.39 -15.32
N THR A 3 10.45 -22.59 -14.85
CA THR A 3 10.04 -23.11 -13.52
C THR A 3 10.87 -22.56 -12.34
N TYR A 4 12.06 -21.99 -12.59
CA TYR A 4 12.93 -21.50 -11.52
C TYR A 4 12.56 -20.08 -11.07
N ASN A 5 12.17 -19.18 -11.99
CA ASN A 5 11.77 -17.80 -11.65
C ASN A 5 10.43 -17.70 -10.92
N SER A 6 9.52 -18.67 -11.07
CA SER A 6 8.23 -18.66 -10.39
C SER A 6 8.33 -18.93 -8.89
N LYS A 7 9.41 -19.56 -8.42
CA LYS A 7 9.63 -19.80 -6.98
C LYS A 7 9.91 -18.51 -6.22
N ASN A 8 10.68 -17.61 -6.83
CA ASN A 8 11.03 -16.32 -6.22
C ASN A 8 9.78 -15.46 -5.98
N LEU A 9 8.83 -15.46 -6.93
CA LEU A 9 7.57 -14.71 -6.79
C LEU A 9 6.72 -15.18 -5.60
N VAL A 10 6.70 -16.50 -5.36
CA VAL A 10 5.97 -17.10 -4.24
C VAL A 10 6.66 -16.78 -2.92
N GLU A 11 7.99 -16.85 -2.89
CA GLU A 11 8.79 -16.50 -1.70
C GLU A 11 8.63 -15.02 -1.32
N ASP A 12 8.61 -14.12 -2.30
CA ASP A 12 8.41 -12.69 -2.08
C ASP A 12 7.02 -12.38 -1.51
N ASP A 13 5.97 -13.11 -1.93
CA ASP A 13 4.64 -13.01 -1.31
C ASP A 13 4.66 -13.47 0.14
N PHE A 14 5.33 -14.60 0.44
CA PHE A 14 5.42 -15.10 1.81
C PHE A 14 6.22 -14.16 2.72
N LYS A 15 7.25 -13.49 2.20
CA LYS A 15 7.96 -12.43 2.93
C LYS A 15 7.02 -11.27 3.22
N LEU A 16 6.23 -10.83 2.25
CA LEU A 16 5.26 -9.75 2.43
C LEU A 16 4.18 -10.09 3.46
N LEU A 17 3.65 -11.32 3.43
CA LEU A 17 2.65 -11.80 4.40
C LEU A 17 3.22 -11.91 5.82
N ASN A 18 4.53 -12.04 5.99
CA ASN A 18 5.18 -12.04 7.29
C ASN A 18 5.63 -10.65 7.72
N ASP A 19 5.81 -9.72 6.79
CA ASP A 19 6.21 -8.34 7.06
C ASP A 19 5.04 -7.56 7.66
N HIS A 20 5.32 -6.73 8.66
CA HIS A 20 4.30 -6.06 9.48
C HIS A 20 3.48 -4.99 8.75
N LEU A 21 3.82 -4.69 7.50
CA LEU A 21 3.34 -3.48 6.86
C LEU A 21 1.90 -3.56 6.34
N LEU A 22 1.38 -4.74 6.00
CA LEU A 22 0.05 -4.84 5.38
C LEU A 22 -0.88 -5.90 5.98
N VAL A 23 -0.47 -7.15 6.16
CA VAL A 23 -1.26 -8.15 6.92
C VAL A 23 -0.34 -9.24 7.46
N PRO A 24 0.28 -9.07 8.65
CA PRO A 24 1.09 -10.12 9.22
C PRO A 24 0.23 -11.37 9.49
N VAL A 25 0.58 -12.48 8.85
CA VAL A 25 0.05 -13.82 9.16
C VAL A 25 0.68 -14.34 10.46
N GLY A 26 1.81 -13.78 10.89
CA GLY A 26 2.49 -14.13 12.12
C GLY A 26 1.86 -13.54 13.39
N PRO A 27 2.15 -14.17 14.54
CA PRO A 27 1.27 -15.19 15.08
C PRO A 27 -0.16 -14.65 15.25
N VAL A 28 -1.12 -15.36 14.68
CA VAL A 28 -2.54 -15.08 14.90
C VAL A 28 -2.85 -15.37 16.38
N TYR A 29 -2.83 -14.35 17.24
CA TYR A 29 -3.27 -14.44 18.64
C TYR A 29 -4.81 -14.53 18.72
N HIS A 30 -5.41 -15.41 17.92
CA HIS A 30 -6.82 -15.73 17.98
C HIS A 30 -6.98 -17.11 18.59
N HIS A 31 -7.79 -17.16 19.65
CA HIS A 31 -8.05 -18.39 20.40
C HIS A 31 -9.03 -19.35 19.68
N LYS A 32 -9.70 -18.90 18.60
CA LYS A 32 -10.71 -19.66 17.87
C LYS A 32 -10.32 -19.84 16.40
N ASP A 33 -10.41 -21.08 15.92
CA ASP A 33 -10.08 -21.47 14.53
C ASP A 33 -10.85 -20.68 13.46
N GLU A 34 -12.08 -20.25 13.77
CA GLU A 34 -12.89 -19.41 12.87
C GLU A 34 -12.26 -18.03 12.62
N ASN A 35 -11.74 -17.39 13.67
CA ASN A 35 -11.09 -16.10 13.56
C ASN A 35 -9.76 -16.20 12.80
N ILE A 36 -9.06 -17.34 12.93
CA ILE A 36 -7.86 -17.63 12.14
C ILE A 36 -8.23 -17.73 10.65
N ARG A 37 -9.30 -18.44 10.30
CA ARG A 37 -9.75 -18.55 8.90
C ARG A 37 -10.11 -17.19 8.29
N VAL A 38 -10.83 -16.34 9.04
CA VAL A 38 -11.19 -15.00 8.57
C VAL A 38 -9.95 -14.12 8.39
N HIS A 39 -9.00 -14.17 9.32
CA HIS A 39 -7.74 -13.43 9.21
C HIS A 39 -6.95 -13.84 7.98
N VAL A 40 -6.75 -15.15 7.77
CA VAL A 40 -6.04 -15.67 6.59
C VAL A 40 -6.76 -15.27 5.30
N PHE A 41 -8.10 -15.32 5.26
CA PHE A 41 -8.86 -14.87 4.10
C PHE A 41 -8.62 -13.38 3.80
N LEU A 42 -8.70 -12.51 4.81
CA LEU A 42 -8.44 -11.08 4.66
C LEU A 42 -6.98 -10.82 4.21
N ALA A 43 -6.01 -11.58 4.73
CA ALA A 43 -4.62 -11.52 4.30
C ALA A 43 -4.46 -11.85 2.81
N MET A 44 -5.14 -12.90 2.33
CA MET A 44 -5.11 -13.28 0.92
C MET A 44 -5.77 -12.24 0.01
N ILE A 45 -6.86 -11.61 0.45
CA ILE A 45 -7.52 -10.52 -0.29
C ILE A 45 -6.61 -9.27 -0.33
N GLY A 46 -5.97 -8.93 0.79
CA GLY A 46 -4.98 -7.84 0.84
C GLY A 46 -3.82 -8.09 -0.13
N LEU A 47 -3.27 -9.31 -0.15
CA LEU A 47 -2.22 -9.70 -1.10
C LEU A 47 -2.68 -9.60 -2.55
N LEU A 48 -3.94 -9.95 -2.85
CA LEU A 48 -4.49 -9.85 -4.21
C LEU A 48 -4.55 -8.39 -4.68
N PHE A 49 -5.12 -7.49 -3.87
CA PHE A 49 -5.15 -6.06 -4.20
C PHE A 49 -3.75 -5.48 -4.34
N TYR A 50 -2.84 -5.94 -3.49
CA TYR A 50 -1.47 -5.49 -3.50
C TYR A 50 -0.72 -5.92 -4.77
N ARG A 51 -0.88 -7.17 -5.22
CA ARG A 51 -0.35 -7.64 -6.50
C ARG A 51 -0.96 -6.93 -7.68
N TYR A 52 -2.26 -6.64 -7.62
CA TYR A 52 -2.95 -5.87 -8.65
C TYR A 52 -2.36 -4.46 -8.77
N LEU A 53 -2.17 -3.76 -7.65
CA LEU A 53 -1.57 -2.42 -7.62
C LEU A 53 -0.14 -2.43 -8.18
N ALA A 54 0.67 -3.43 -7.80
CA ALA A 54 2.03 -3.58 -8.32
C ALA A 54 2.06 -3.86 -9.83
N TRP A 55 1.08 -4.61 -10.34
CA TRP A 55 0.93 -4.85 -11.78
C TRP A 55 0.51 -3.58 -12.52
N GLU A 56 -0.42 -2.81 -11.96
CA GLU A 56 -0.90 -1.54 -12.52
C GLU A 56 0.22 -0.49 -12.59
N ALA A 57 0.98 -0.36 -11.51
CA ALA A 57 2.10 0.59 -11.40
C ALA A 57 3.41 0.10 -12.04
N LYS A 58 3.41 -1.06 -12.71
CA LYS A 58 4.62 -1.68 -13.28
C LYS A 58 5.35 -0.77 -14.26
N ILE A 59 4.62 0.10 -14.97
CA ILE A 59 5.18 1.05 -15.93
C ILE A 59 6.17 2.05 -15.31
N TYR A 60 6.07 2.29 -14.00
CA TYR A 60 6.97 3.18 -13.26
C TYR A 60 8.25 2.48 -12.79
N GLY A 61 8.39 1.17 -13.05
CA GLY A 61 9.60 0.41 -12.75
C GLY A 61 9.88 0.21 -11.26
N PHE A 62 8.89 0.45 -10.39
CA PHE A 62 9.04 0.19 -8.96
C PHE A 62 9.07 -1.30 -8.69
N SER A 63 9.97 -1.71 -7.79
CA SER A 63 9.75 -2.95 -7.08
C SER A 63 8.54 -2.80 -6.16
N MET A 64 7.95 -3.93 -5.81
CA MET A 64 6.80 -4.01 -4.92
C MET A 64 7.03 -3.24 -3.61
N LYS A 65 8.19 -3.44 -2.95
CA LYS A 65 8.56 -2.72 -1.73
C LYS A 65 8.69 -1.21 -1.93
N GLN A 66 9.31 -0.79 -3.03
CA GLN A 66 9.49 0.63 -3.36
C GLN A 66 8.17 1.34 -3.61
N LEU A 67 7.18 0.63 -4.17
CA LEU A 67 5.85 1.17 -4.39
C LEU A 67 5.17 1.54 -3.07
N ILE A 68 5.18 0.65 -2.07
CA ILE A 68 4.62 0.98 -0.75
C ILE A 68 5.39 2.12 -0.11
N GLU A 69 6.72 2.03 -0.11
CA GLU A 69 7.57 3.04 0.53
C GLU A 69 7.24 4.44 -0.02
N LYS A 70 7.19 4.58 -1.35
CA LYS A 70 6.81 5.84 -2.00
C LYS A 70 5.41 6.32 -1.65
N LEU A 71 4.44 5.41 -1.57
CA LEU A 71 3.07 5.74 -1.16
C LEU A 71 2.99 6.18 0.30
N SER A 72 3.71 5.50 1.18
CA SER A 72 3.72 5.79 2.63
C SER A 72 4.39 7.13 2.97
N GLU A 73 5.25 7.62 2.08
CA GLU A 73 5.91 8.92 2.20
C GLU A 73 5.00 10.09 1.76
N ILE A 74 3.91 9.84 1.04
CA ILE A 74 2.96 10.90 0.65
C ILE A 74 2.17 11.32 1.88
N LYS A 75 2.28 12.60 2.24
CA LYS A 75 1.65 13.17 3.43
C LYS A 75 0.62 14.23 3.06
N ILE A 76 -0.39 14.31 3.92
CA ILE A 76 -1.46 15.31 3.83
C ILE A 76 -1.43 16.11 5.13
N ALA A 77 -1.41 17.43 5.02
CA ALA A 77 -1.43 18.36 6.14
C ALA A 77 -2.75 19.12 6.23
N VAL A 78 -3.23 19.35 7.45
CA VAL A 78 -4.37 20.22 7.74
C VAL A 78 -3.84 21.57 8.19
N VAL A 79 -4.07 22.61 7.41
CA VAL A 79 -3.61 23.98 7.70
C VAL A 79 -4.80 24.84 8.07
N GLN A 80 -4.75 25.47 9.25
CA GLN A 80 -5.75 26.44 9.68
C GLN A 80 -5.26 27.86 9.42
N GLU A 81 -6.02 28.64 8.65
CA GLU A 81 -5.77 30.08 8.51
C GLU A 81 -6.07 30.79 9.83
N LYS A 82 -5.10 31.56 10.32
CA LYS A 82 -5.19 32.28 11.61
C LYS A 82 -6.36 33.26 11.65
N GLU A 83 -6.68 33.90 10.53
CA GLU A 83 -7.71 34.95 10.46
C GLU A 83 -9.12 34.40 10.21
N SER A 84 -9.25 33.38 9.36
CA SER A 84 -10.56 32.91 8.89
C SER A 84 -11.10 31.71 9.69
N LYS A 85 -10.30 31.11 10.60
CA LYS A 85 -10.56 29.81 11.26
C LYS A 85 -10.83 28.64 10.30
N LYS A 86 -10.73 28.85 8.98
CA LYS A 86 -10.95 27.82 7.97
C LYS A 86 -9.75 26.88 7.95
N SER A 87 -10.03 25.58 8.04
CA SER A 87 -9.06 24.52 7.82
C SER A 87 -9.06 24.14 6.34
N LYS A 88 -7.87 24.11 5.72
CA LYS A 88 -7.64 23.58 4.38
C LYS A 88 -6.79 22.33 4.47
N ILE A 89 -7.07 21.36 3.62
CA ILE A 89 -6.26 20.15 3.50
C ILE A 89 -5.35 20.33 2.30
N ILE A 90 -4.04 20.15 2.50
CA ILE A 90 -3.03 20.30 1.47
C ILE A 90 -2.18 19.03 1.42
N VAL A 91 -1.72 18.67 0.22
CA VAL A 91 -0.71 17.61 0.06
C VAL A 91 0.66 18.24 0.28
N GLU A 92 1.52 17.57 1.04
CA GLU A 92 2.91 18.00 1.24
C GLU A 92 3.72 17.87 -0.06
N GLU A 93 4.94 18.41 -0.06
CA GLU A 93 5.84 18.34 -1.21
C GLU A 93 6.15 16.88 -1.57
N MET A 94 6.01 16.56 -2.87
CA MET A 94 6.24 15.22 -3.42
C MET A 94 7.44 15.24 -4.37
N ASP A 95 8.22 14.16 -4.37
CA ASP A 95 9.20 13.93 -5.41
C ASP A 95 8.52 13.64 -6.77
N THR A 96 9.28 13.69 -7.87
CA THR A 96 8.74 13.48 -9.24
C THR A 96 8.05 12.13 -9.41
N LYS A 97 8.56 11.10 -8.73
CA LYS A 97 8.05 9.74 -8.81
C LYS A 97 6.75 9.59 -8.01
N GLN A 98 6.68 10.22 -6.83
CA GLN A 98 5.48 10.30 -6.00
C GLN A 98 4.37 11.09 -6.69
N ALA A 99 4.68 12.26 -7.27
CA ALA A 99 3.70 13.05 -8.02
C ALA A 99 3.12 12.28 -9.22
N SER A 100 3.98 11.54 -9.94
CA SER A 100 3.55 10.67 -11.04
C SER A 100 2.62 9.57 -10.56
N LEU A 101 2.93 8.94 -9.42
CA LEU A 101 2.12 7.88 -8.83
C LEU A 101 0.79 8.41 -8.26
N PHE A 102 0.81 9.59 -7.64
CA PHE A 102 -0.36 10.27 -7.09
C PHE A 102 -1.38 10.60 -8.20
N SER A 103 -0.89 11.12 -9.32
CA SER A 103 -1.71 11.41 -10.51
C SER A 103 -2.22 10.12 -11.16
N PHE A 104 -1.35 9.12 -11.33
CA PHE A 104 -1.71 7.82 -11.90
C PHE A 104 -2.86 7.14 -11.16
N LEU A 105 -2.78 7.12 -9.83
CA LEU A 105 -3.81 6.53 -8.97
C LEU A 105 -5.03 7.43 -8.78
N ASN A 106 -5.03 8.61 -9.41
CA ASN A 106 -6.09 9.62 -9.32
C ASN A 106 -6.45 9.90 -7.86
N MET A 107 -5.43 10.17 -7.04
CA MET A 107 -5.61 10.37 -5.59
C MET A 107 -6.23 11.71 -5.24
N GLU A 108 -6.14 12.68 -6.15
CA GLU A 108 -6.78 14.00 -6.05
C GLU A 108 -8.29 13.93 -5.78
N LYS A 109 -8.98 12.92 -6.32
CA LYS A 109 -10.43 12.74 -6.09
C LYS A 109 -10.81 12.43 -4.64
N TYR A 110 -9.84 12.03 -3.82
CA TYR A 110 -10.03 11.73 -2.40
C TYR A 110 -9.64 12.91 -1.50
N LEU A 111 -9.13 14.00 -2.06
CA LEU A 111 -8.86 15.21 -1.31
C LEU A 111 -10.19 15.95 -1.04
N PRO A 112 -10.45 16.37 0.21
CA PRO A 112 -11.63 17.15 0.52
C PRO A 112 -11.55 18.55 -0.10
N SER A 113 -12.69 18.98 -0.65
CA SER A 113 -12.87 20.27 -1.35
C SER A 113 -12.88 21.47 -0.42
#